data_AF-A0AA89CRW8-F1
#
_entry.id   AF-A0AA89CRW8-F1
#
_cell.length_a   1.000
_cell.length_b   1.000
_cell.length_c   1.000
_cell.angle_alpha   90.00
_cell.angle_beta   90.00
_cell.angle_gamma   90.00
#
_symmetry.space_group_name_H-M   'P 1'
#
loop_
_entity.id
_entity.type
_entity.pdbx_description
1 polymer ?
#
loop_
_entity_poly.entity_id
_entity_poly.type
_entity_poly.pdbx_seq_one_letter_code
_entity_poly.pdbx_strand_id
1 'polypeptide(L)'
;MKKSILFAALIGSVLFFSCAKDNDDKGICESCELIGVPITACDNGDGTVVISSGGNSETISEEELGGLSPEDYVKGICSAGAIDLGQAN
;
A
#
# COMPACT_ATOMS: atom_id res chain seq x y z
N MET A 1 7.87 -32.36 39.36
CA MET A 1 8.24 -30.98 38.99
C MET A 1 7.76 -30.73 37.56
N LYS A 2 6.99 -29.66 37.39
CA LYS A 2 6.19 -29.29 36.21
C LYS A 2 6.98 -29.27 34.90
N LYS A 3 6.50 -30.04 33.91
CA LYS A 3 7.04 -30.06 32.54
C LYS A 3 6.41 -28.94 31.73
N SER A 4 7.29 -28.34 30.94
CA SER A 4 7.19 -27.18 30.08
C SER A 4 5.98 -27.15 29.16
N ILE A 5 5.24 -26.04 29.16
CA ILE A 5 4.53 -25.55 27.98
C ILE A 5 4.70 -24.03 27.94
N LEU A 6 5.76 -23.59 27.26
CA LEU A 6 5.92 -22.22 26.79
C LEU A 6 5.10 -22.12 25.50
N PHE A 7 3.91 -21.54 25.60
CA PHE A 7 3.17 -21.13 24.42
C PHE A 7 3.84 -19.89 23.83
N ALA A 8 4.51 -20.13 22.71
CA ALA A 8 4.54 -19.27 21.54
C ALA A 8 3.21 -18.52 21.34
N ALA A 9 3.11 -17.38 20.69
CA ALA A 9 4.03 -16.37 20.18
C ALA A 9 3.08 -15.30 19.61
N LEU A 10 3.52 -14.04 19.61
CA LEU A 10 3.23 -13.04 18.58
C LEU A 10 1.76 -12.85 18.16
N ILE A 11 1.03 -11.97 18.83
CA ILE A 11 -0.01 -11.18 18.16
C ILE A 11 -0.03 -9.78 18.77
N GLY A 12 0.19 -8.75 17.95
CA GLY A 12 -0.14 -7.37 18.32
C GLY A 12 0.86 -6.29 17.93
N SER A 13 1.34 -6.28 16.68
CA SER A 13 1.93 -5.07 16.11
C SER A 13 1.49 -4.91 14.67
N VAL A 14 0.21 -4.58 14.47
CA VAL A 14 -0.24 -3.96 13.22
C VAL A 14 -0.03 -2.46 13.37
N LEU A 15 1.24 -2.06 13.34
CA LEU A 15 1.65 -0.69 13.06
C LEU A 15 2.53 -0.77 11.81
N PHE A 16 1.91 -1.09 10.66
CA PHE A 16 2.57 -0.95 9.37
C PHE A 16 2.46 0.50 8.91
N PHE A 17 3.10 1.40 9.65
CA PHE A 17 3.66 2.62 9.08
C PHE A 17 5.17 2.44 9.05
N SER A 18 5.66 1.85 7.97
CA SER A 18 7.07 1.97 7.59
C SER A 18 7.17 1.86 6.07
N CYS A 19 7.02 3.01 5.42
CA CYS A 19 7.92 3.32 4.33
C CYS A 19 9.34 3.29 4.89
N ALA A 20 10.06 2.19 4.69
CA ALA A 20 11.50 2.15 4.86
C ALA A 20 12.07 1.19 3.82
N LYS A 21 12.39 1.79 2.66
CA LYS A 21 13.55 1.49 1.82
C LYS A 21 14.57 0.58 2.53
N ASP A 22 14.47 -0.71 2.28
CA ASP A 22 15.58 -1.65 2.43
C ASP A 22 15.45 -2.74 1.38
N ASN A 23 16.58 -3.08 0.78
CA ASN A 23 16.70 -3.88 -0.44
C ASN A 23 16.04 -5.26 -0.28
N ASP A 24 15.34 -5.72 -1.33
CA ASP A 24 15.21 -7.10 -1.84
C ASP A 24 13.87 -7.27 -2.59
N ASP A 25 13.86 -6.97 -3.90
CA ASP A 25 12.92 -7.45 -4.95
C ASP A 25 11.42 -7.65 -4.64
N LYS A 26 10.77 -6.81 -3.82
CA LYS A 26 9.35 -6.98 -3.44
C LYS A 26 8.61 -5.64 -3.33
N GLY A 27 8.01 -5.19 -4.44
CA GLY A 27 6.94 -4.18 -4.48
C GLY A 27 7.37 -2.71 -4.34
N ILE A 28 6.80 -1.83 -5.17
CA ILE A 28 6.93 -0.37 -5.04
C ILE A 28 5.78 0.17 -4.19
N CYS A 29 6.11 0.98 -3.18
CA CYS A 29 5.15 1.74 -2.38
C CYS A 29 5.35 3.24 -2.58
N GLU A 30 4.30 3.94 -2.98
CA GLU A 30 4.26 5.40 -3.12
C GLU A 30 3.21 5.99 -2.18
N SER A 31 3.51 7.14 -1.59
CA SER A 31 2.57 7.89 -0.76
C SER A 31 2.40 9.28 -1.35
N CYS A 32 1.15 9.70 -1.52
CA CYS A 32 0.79 10.94 -2.18
C CYS A 32 -0.53 11.48 -1.65
N GLU A 33 -0.87 12.69 -2.06
CA GLU A 33 -2.14 13.31 -1.72
C GLU A 33 -3.05 13.27 -2.95
N LEU A 34 -4.24 12.68 -2.79
CA LEU A 34 -5.28 12.64 -3.80
C LEU A 34 -6.46 13.48 -3.30
N ILE A 35 -6.68 14.65 -3.92
CA ILE A 35 -7.79 15.56 -3.57
C ILE A 35 -7.77 15.95 -2.08
N GLY A 36 -6.60 16.32 -1.54
CA GLY A 36 -6.49 16.70 -0.13
C GLY A 36 -6.45 15.53 0.86
N VAL A 37 -6.51 14.28 0.37
CA VAL A 37 -6.52 13.08 1.19
C VAL A 37 -5.19 12.35 1.03
N PRO A 38 -4.44 12.09 2.12
CA PRO A 38 -3.25 11.28 2.05
C PRO A 38 -3.63 9.83 1.73
N ILE A 39 -3.00 9.29 0.71
CA ILE A 39 -3.13 7.91 0.28
C ILE A 39 -1.75 7.27 0.15
N THR A 40 -1.69 5.96 0.37
CA THR A 40 -0.51 5.13 0.13
C THR A 40 -0.90 3.98 -0.78
N ALA A 41 -0.23 3.85 -1.93
CA ALA A 41 -0.42 2.75 -2.85
C ALA A 41 0.83 1.87 -2.86
N CYS A 42 0.65 0.55 -2.74
CA CYS A 42 1.73 -0.42 -2.63
C CYS A 42 1.48 -1.62 -3.55
N ASP A 43 2.46 -1.96 -4.39
CA ASP A 43 2.50 -3.23 -5.10
C ASP A 43 2.90 -4.36 -4.13
N ASN A 44 2.11 -5.43 -4.10
CA ASN A 44 2.37 -6.61 -3.25
C ASN A 44 3.37 -7.59 -3.88
N GLY A 45 3.74 -7.41 -5.15
CA GLY A 45 4.64 -8.30 -5.90
C GLY A 45 3.98 -9.61 -6.35
N ASP A 46 2.66 -9.71 -6.26
CA ASP A 46 1.85 -10.86 -6.66
C ASP A 46 0.83 -10.52 -7.77
N GLY A 47 0.95 -9.34 -8.38
CA GLY A 47 -0.01 -8.82 -9.37
C GLY A 47 -1.11 -7.95 -8.76
N THR A 48 -1.10 -7.70 -7.45
CA THR A 48 -2.10 -6.87 -6.76
C THR A 48 -1.50 -5.59 -6.16
N VAL A 49 -2.36 -4.58 -5.96
CA VAL A 49 -1.99 -3.31 -5.33
C VAL A 49 -2.86 -3.05 -4.10
N VAL A 50 -2.27 -2.63 -2.99
CA VAL A 50 -3.01 -2.15 -1.81
C VAL A 50 -3.02 -0.62 -1.81
N ILE A 51 -4.21 -0.03 -1.71
CA ILE A 51 -4.41 1.40 -1.48
C ILE A 51 -4.86 1.59 -0.04
N SER A 52 -4.19 2.45 0.71
CA SER A 52 -4.53 2.78 2.09
C SER A 52 -4.79 4.27 2.27
N SER A 53 -5.86 4.62 2.99
CA SER A 53 -6.19 6.00 3.35
C SER A 53 -7.01 6.08 4.64
N GLY A 54 -6.69 7.03 5.51
CA GLY A 54 -7.47 7.30 6.73
C GLY A 54 -7.65 6.09 7.65
N GLY A 55 -6.71 5.14 7.63
CA GLY A 55 -6.77 3.89 8.40
C GLY A 55 -7.57 2.75 7.77
N ASN A 56 -8.10 2.94 6.56
CA ASN A 56 -8.71 1.88 5.75
C ASN A 56 -7.75 1.45 4.64
N SER A 57 -7.84 0.19 4.22
CA SER A 57 -7.05 -0.35 3.11
C SER A 57 -7.93 -1.19 2.19
N GLU A 58 -7.72 -1.06 0.90
CA GLU A 58 -8.38 -1.82 -0.16
C GLU A 58 -7.33 -2.46 -1.06
N THR A 59 -7.58 -3.70 -1.50
CA THR A 59 -6.70 -4.42 -2.41
C THR A 59 -7.34 -4.47 -3.79
N ILE A 60 -6.63 -3.96 -4.79
CA ILE A 60 -6.98 -4.00 -6.20
C ILE A 60 -6.33 -5.24 -6.81
N SER A 61 -7.17 -6.13 -7.32
CA SER A 61 -6.74 -7.36 -8.00
C SER A 61 -6.26 -7.11 -9.43
N GLU A 62 -5.53 -8.07 -10.00
CA GLU A 62 -5.01 -7.98 -11.39
C GLU A 62 -6.13 -7.73 -12.43
N GLU A 63 -7.33 -8.28 -12.21
CA GLU A 63 -8.50 -8.05 -13.07
C GLU A 63 -8.96 -6.58 -13.02
N GLU A 64 -8.92 -5.97 -11.83
CA GLU A 64 -9.31 -4.59 -11.60
C GLU A 64 -8.24 -3.58 -12.07
N LEU A 65 -6.98 -4.01 -12.18
CA LEU A 65 -5.92 -3.22 -12.79
C LEU A 65 -6.12 -3.00 -14.30
N GLY A 66 -7.03 -3.74 -14.95
CA GLY A 66 -7.36 -3.53 -16.35
C GLY A 66 -6.18 -3.76 -17.31
N GLY A 67 -5.25 -4.63 -16.93
CA GLY A 67 -4.04 -4.94 -17.70
C GLY A 67 -2.87 -3.97 -17.48
N LEU A 68 -2.99 -3.03 -16.54
CA LEU A 68 -1.85 -2.24 -16.07
C LEU A 68 -0.95 -3.09 -15.17
N SER A 69 0.36 -2.82 -15.20
CA SER A 69 1.26 -3.40 -14.20
C SER A 69 0.98 -2.75 -12.82
N PRO A 70 1.12 -3.50 -11.72
CA PRO A 70 0.99 -2.93 -10.37
C PRO A 70 1.87 -1.69 -10.15
N GLU A 71 3.10 -1.71 -10.68
CA GLU A 71 4.04 -0.58 -10.63
C GLU A 71 3.50 0.66 -11.36
N ASP A 72 3.00 0.50 -12.59
CA ASP A 72 2.45 1.61 -13.36
C ASP A 72 1.20 2.17 -12.70
N TYR A 73 0.39 1.31 -12.09
CA TYR A 73 -0.81 1.71 -11.36
C TYR A 73 -0.47 2.54 -10.11
N VAL A 74 0.49 2.08 -9.30
CA VAL A 74 0.98 2.80 -8.11
C VAL A 74 1.51 4.19 -8.50
N LYS A 75 2.33 4.28 -9.55
CA LYS A 75 2.83 5.57 -10.06
C LYS A 75 1.73 6.44 -10.66
N GLY A 76 0.77 5.82 -11.34
CA GLY A 76 -0.34 6.49 -12.00
C GLY A 76 -1.29 7.17 -11.03
N ILE A 77 -1.63 6.50 -9.92
CA ILE A 77 -2.50 7.07 -8.87
C ILE A 77 -1.92 8.36 -8.30
N CYS A 78 -0.62 8.38 -8.00
CA CYS A 78 0.02 9.57 -7.44
C CYS A 78 0.20 10.67 -8.48
N SER A 79 0.34 10.30 -9.76
CA SER A 79 0.37 11.26 -10.87
C SER A 79 -1.01 11.85 -11.16
N ALA A 80 -2.09 11.08 -10.96
CA ALA A 80 -3.46 11.52 -11.14
C ALA A 80 -3.96 12.41 -9.99
N GLY A 81 -3.51 12.15 -8.75
CA GLY A 81 -3.80 13.01 -7.60
C GLY A 81 -3.12 14.37 -7.64
N ALA A 82 -2.02 14.47 -8.39
CA ALA A 82 -1.37 15.73 -8.71
C ALA A 82 -2.10 16.56 -9.78
N ILE A 83 -3.28 16.14 -10.27
CA ILE A 83 -4.17 17.03 -11.03
C ILE A 83 -4.71 18.09 -10.06
N ASP A 84 -3.94 19.16 -10.00
CA ASP A 84 -4.24 20.48 -9.49
C ASP A 84 -5.76 20.79 -9.50
N LEU A 85 -6.38 20.81 -8.32
CA LEU A 85 -7.74 21.35 -8.13
C LEU A 85 -7.83 22.87 -8.45
N GLY A 86 -6.78 23.46 -9.03
CA GLY A 86 -6.72 24.82 -9.58
C GLY A 86 -7.09 24.97 -11.06
N GLN A 87 -7.52 23.93 -11.78
CA GLN A 87 -8.08 24.10 -13.14
C GLN A 87 -9.52 23.58 -13.29
N ALA A 88 -10.46 24.28 -12.67
CA ALA A 88 -11.76 24.52 -13.29
C ALA A 88 -12.03 26.03 -13.20
N ASN A 89 -12.20 26.65 -14.37
CA ASN A 89 -12.41 28.08 -14.62
C ASN A 89 -13.38 28.77 -13.66
#